data_AF-A0A1H9IP98-F1
#
_entry.id   AF-A0A1H9IP98-F1
#
_cell.length_a   1.000
_cell.length_b   1.000
_cell.length_c   1.000
_cell.angle_alpha   90.00
_cell.angle_beta   90.00
_cell.angle_gamma   90.00
#
_symmetry.space_group_name_H-M   'P 1'
#
loop_
_entity.id
_entity.type
_entity.pdbx_description
1 polymer ?
#
loop_
_entity_poly.entity_id
_entity_poly.type
_entity_poly.pdbx_seq_one_letter_code
_entity_poly.pdbx_strand_id
1 'polypeptide(L)'
;MALAERQGSFHRTVIDVVYKTMDQLAGADSPDEVYELREQLREALPWWRGLLRMHEPDARHRCKSCQAWYGRHRAWPCPVWRDAVQALHQLNDMYGFLASSRPASAEARPGERVTVTAPQLSRND
;
A
#
# COMPACT_ATOMS: atom_id res chain seq x y z
N MET A 1 29.71 7.70 -11.99
CA MET A 1 28.32 8.16 -12.23
C MET A 1 27.28 7.03 -12.29
N ALA A 2 27.67 5.76 -12.46
CA ALA A 2 26.71 4.66 -12.70
C ALA A 2 25.90 4.10 -11.50
N LEU A 3 26.18 4.44 -10.24
CA LEU A 3 25.47 3.85 -9.07
C LEU A 3 24.21 4.66 -8.70
N ALA A 4 24.32 5.99 -8.65
CA ALA A 4 23.22 6.88 -8.31
C ALA A 4 22.10 6.82 -9.37
N GLU A 5 22.46 6.72 -10.65
CA GLU A 5 21.52 6.54 -11.76
C GLU A 5 20.80 5.19 -11.67
N ARG A 6 21.53 4.10 -11.40
CA ARG A 6 20.94 2.76 -11.18
C ARG A 6 19.99 2.73 -9.98
N GLN A 7 20.34 3.42 -8.90
CA GLN A 7 19.51 3.51 -7.70
C GLN A 7 18.23 4.33 -7.97
N GLY A 8 18.34 5.44 -8.70
CA GLY A 8 17.19 6.22 -9.16
C GLY A 8 16.27 5.43 -10.09
N SER A 9 16.83 4.66 -11.03
CA SER A 9 16.08 3.75 -11.89
C SER A 9 15.34 2.70 -11.07
N PHE A 10 16.02 2.06 -10.12
CA PHE A 10 15.43 1.03 -9.26
C PHE A 10 14.24 1.55 -8.45
N HIS A 11 14.37 2.72 -7.80
CA HIS A 11 13.27 3.32 -7.03
C HIS A 11 12.05 3.58 -7.91
N ARG A 12 12.28 4.12 -9.10
CA ARG A 12 11.21 4.42 -10.05
C ARG A 12 10.55 3.14 -10.55
N THR A 13 11.33 2.09 -10.82
CA THR A 13 10.81 0.77 -11.23
C THR A 13 9.92 0.15 -10.16
N VAL A 14 10.33 0.14 -8.89
CA VAL A 14 9.52 -0.45 -7.82
C VAL A 14 8.19 0.29 -7.65
N ILE A 15 8.22 1.63 -7.65
CA ILE A 15 7.02 2.48 -7.60
C ILE A 15 6.11 2.24 -8.82
N ASP A 16 6.70 2.19 -10.01
CA ASP A 16 5.97 1.99 -11.28
C ASP A 16 5.29 0.61 -11.36
N VAL A 17 5.99 -0.46 -10.94
CA VAL A 17 5.40 -1.81 -10.85
C VAL A 17 4.16 -1.78 -9.96
N VAL A 18 4.24 -1.19 -8.77
CA VAL A 18 3.08 -1.15 -7.85
C VAL A 18 1.92 -0.37 -8.47
N TYR A 19 2.16 0.82 -9.04
CA TYR A 19 1.10 1.60 -9.68
C TYR A 19 0.46 0.85 -10.86
N LYS A 20 1.28 0.28 -11.74
CA LYS A 20 0.81 -0.45 -12.91
C LYS A 20 0.00 -1.69 -12.51
N THR A 21 0.47 -2.46 -11.54
CA THR A 21 -0.27 -3.64 -11.07
C THR A 21 -1.57 -3.25 -10.39
N MET A 22 -1.63 -2.11 -9.69
CA MET A 22 -2.89 -1.58 -9.13
C MET A 22 -3.87 -1.13 -10.21
N ASP A 23 -3.40 -0.43 -11.24
CA ASP A 23 -4.24 0.00 -12.38
C ASP A 23 -4.83 -1.22 -13.11
N GLN A 24 -4.01 -2.25 -13.33
CA GLN A 24 -4.47 -3.54 -13.86
C GLN A 24 -5.48 -4.22 -12.95
N LEU A 25 -5.28 -4.19 -11.63
CA LEU A 25 -6.21 -4.79 -10.68
C LEU A 25 -7.58 -4.08 -10.70
N ALA A 26 -7.60 -2.77 -10.92
CA ALA A 26 -8.83 -2.00 -11.01
C ALA A 26 -9.67 -2.34 -12.26
N GLY A 27 -9.03 -2.83 -13.32
CA GLY A 27 -9.68 -3.26 -14.57
C GLY A 27 -9.76 -4.78 -14.76
N ALA A 28 -9.36 -5.58 -13.77
CA ALA A 28 -9.33 -7.04 -13.90
C ALA A 28 -10.75 -7.65 -13.88
N ASP A 29 -11.06 -8.47 -14.87
CA ASP A 29 -12.40 -9.01 -15.09
C ASP A 29 -12.53 -10.50 -14.70
N SER A 30 -11.43 -11.15 -14.31
CA SER A 30 -11.42 -12.57 -13.93
C SER A 30 -10.80 -12.84 -12.56
N PRO A 31 -11.28 -13.85 -11.82
CA PRO A 31 -10.70 -14.24 -10.54
C PRO A 31 -9.22 -14.66 -10.62
N ASP A 32 -8.83 -15.32 -11.71
CA ASP A 32 -7.44 -15.78 -11.91
C ASP A 32 -6.51 -14.60 -12.15
N GLU A 33 -6.92 -13.61 -12.97
CA GLU A 33 -6.15 -12.37 -13.18
C GLU A 33 -5.99 -11.58 -11.88
N VAL A 34 -7.07 -11.46 -11.09
CA VAL A 34 -7.01 -10.83 -9.76
C VAL A 34 -6.04 -11.55 -8.83
N TYR A 35 -5.99 -12.89 -8.88
CA TYR A 35 -5.07 -13.68 -8.07
C TYR A 35 -3.60 -13.43 -8.47
N GLU A 36 -3.30 -13.50 -9.76
CA GLU A 36 -1.94 -13.28 -10.29
C GLU A 36 -1.42 -11.87 -9.99
N LEU A 37 -2.26 -10.84 -10.18
CA LEU A 37 -1.90 -9.46 -9.88
C LEU A 37 -1.68 -9.24 -8.37
N ARG A 38 -2.45 -9.92 -7.52
CA ARG A 38 -2.22 -9.91 -6.06
C ARG A 38 -0.91 -10.56 -5.67
N GLU A 39 -0.52 -11.64 -6.34
CA GLU A 39 0.77 -12.29 -6.08
C GLU A 39 1.93 -11.40 -6.53
N GLN A 40 1.82 -10.76 -7.70
CA GLN A 40 2.80 -9.76 -8.14
C GLN A 40 2.98 -8.62 -7.11
N LEU A 41 1.89 -8.12 -6.53
CA LEU A 41 1.96 -7.13 -5.44
C LEU A 41 2.67 -7.69 -4.20
N ARG A 42 2.42 -8.96 -3.84
CA ARG A 42 3.08 -9.63 -2.70
C ARG A 42 4.58 -9.77 -2.94
N GLU A 43 4.99 -10.15 -4.14
CA GLU A 43 6.40 -10.25 -4.55
C GLU A 43 7.10 -8.88 -4.55
N ALA A 44 6.38 -7.79 -4.79
CA ALA A 44 6.91 -6.43 -4.71
C ALA A 44 7.12 -5.94 -3.26
N LEU A 45 6.44 -6.51 -2.26
CA LEU A 45 6.47 -6.02 -0.86
C LEU A 45 7.87 -6.00 -0.23
N PRO A 46 8.74 -7.02 -0.37
CA PRO A 46 10.09 -6.96 0.20
C PRO A 46 10.90 -5.78 -0.35
N TRP A 47 10.80 -5.52 -1.66
CA TRP A 47 11.46 -4.40 -2.33
C TRP A 47 10.90 -3.06 -1.86
N TRP A 48 9.58 -2.97 -1.71
CA TRP A 48 8.91 -1.80 -1.14
C TRP A 48 9.39 -1.47 0.28
N ARG A 49 9.46 -2.49 1.14
CA ARG A 49 9.97 -2.34 2.51
C ARG A 49 11.43 -1.89 2.50
N GLY A 50 12.24 -2.40 1.58
CA GLY A 50 13.61 -1.96 1.37
C GLY A 50 13.71 -0.48 0.98
N LEU A 51 12.87 -0.05 0.03
CA LEU A 51 12.77 1.35 -0.40
C LEU A 51 12.42 2.28 0.78
N LEU A 52 11.38 1.94 1.55
CA LEU A 52 10.99 2.72 2.72
C LEU A 52 12.11 2.78 3.76
N ARG A 53 12.69 1.65 4.15
CA ARG A 53 13.82 1.60 5.10
C ARG A 53 15.00 2.48 4.66
N MET A 54 15.33 2.46 3.36
CA MET A 54 16.41 3.27 2.83
C MET A 54 16.14 4.78 2.90
N HIS A 55 14.86 5.17 2.87
CA HIS A 55 14.42 6.56 2.90
C HIS A 55 13.87 7.00 4.26
N GLU A 56 13.94 6.16 5.28
CA GLU A 56 13.51 6.49 6.65
C GLU A 56 14.30 7.69 7.22
N PRO A 57 13.70 8.47 8.14
CA PRO A 57 14.39 9.59 8.74
C PRO A 57 15.56 9.12 9.62
N ASP A 58 16.64 9.88 9.62
CA ASP A 58 17.69 9.80 10.64
C ASP A 58 17.27 10.52 11.93
N ALA A 59 18.16 10.53 12.94
CA ALA A 59 17.94 11.21 14.22
C ALA A 59 17.72 12.74 14.09
N ARG A 60 18.01 13.34 12.92
CA ARG A 60 17.83 14.77 12.63
C ARG A 60 16.63 15.03 11.72
N HIS A 61 15.75 14.04 11.53
CA HIS A 61 14.63 14.10 10.58
C HIS A 61 15.08 14.43 9.14
N ARG A 62 16.21 13.87 8.72
CA ARG A 62 16.73 13.93 7.33
C ARG A 62 16.66 12.55 6.70
N CYS A 63 16.51 12.50 5.37
CA CYS A 63 16.52 11.24 4.65
C CYS A 63 17.96 10.70 4.53
N LYS A 64 18.17 9.45 4.97
CA LYS A 64 19.49 8.79 4.94
C LYS A 64 20.05 8.60 3.53
N SER A 65 19.19 8.40 2.53
CA SER A 65 19.60 8.09 1.15
C SER A 65 19.67 9.32 0.23
N CYS A 66 18.71 10.24 0.33
CA CYS A 66 18.70 11.41 -0.55
C CYS A 66 19.72 12.46 -0.12
N GLN A 67 20.67 12.80 -1.00
CA GLN A 67 21.49 13.99 -0.86
C GLN A 67 20.80 15.22 -1.50
N ALA A 68 20.99 16.37 -0.88
CA ALA A 68 20.67 17.70 -1.38
C ALA A 68 21.95 18.36 -1.93
N TRP A 69 21.81 19.58 -2.44
CA TRP A 69 22.94 20.40 -2.86
C TRP A 69 23.89 20.65 -1.66
N TYR A 70 25.21 20.65 -1.92
CA TYR A 70 26.32 20.72 -0.93
C TYR A 70 26.46 19.50 0.00
N GLY A 71 26.05 18.30 -0.44
CA GLY A 71 26.32 17.04 0.28
C GLY A 71 25.52 16.85 1.58
N ARG A 72 24.57 17.74 1.89
CA ARG A 72 23.66 17.58 3.03
C ARG A 72 22.54 16.62 2.66
N HIS A 73 22.15 15.71 3.54
CA HIS A 73 20.95 14.88 3.37
C HIS A 73 19.69 15.74 3.16
N ARG A 74 18.70 15.33 2.37
CA ARG A 74 17.43 16.08 2.20
C ARG A 74 16.60 16.06 3.49
N ALA A 75 15.78 17.10 3.69
CA ALA A 75 14.73 17.06 4.72
C ALA A 75 13.78 15.88 4.47
N TRP A 76 13.36 15.21 5.53
CA TRP A 76 12.33 14.19 5.47
C TRP A 76 10.95 14.83 5.73
N PRO A 77 9.88 14.38 5.04
CA PRO A 77 9.84 13.33 4.03
C PRO A 77 10.39 13.81 2.68
N CYS A 78 11.32 13.03 2.12
CA CYS A 78 11.85 13.29 0.78
C CYS A 78 10.85 12.88 -0.32
N PRO A 79 11.00 13.34 -1.57
CA PRO A 79 10.06 13.01 -2.66
C PRO A 79 9.81 11.50 -2.82
N VAL A 80 10.87 10.68 -2.86
CA VAL A 80 10.76 9.22 -2.99
C VAL A 80 9.94 8.60 -1.86
N TRP A 81 10.15 9.05 -0.62
CA TRP A 81 9.36 8.58 0.52
C TRP A 81 7.88 8.94 0.36
N ARG A 82 7.58 10.18 -0.06
CA ARG A 82 6.20 10.62 -0.26
C ARG A 82 5.51 9.78 -1.34
N ASP A 83 6.18 9.56 -2.45
CA ASP A 83 5.63 8.78 -3.57
C ASP A 83 5.38 7.33 -3.15
N ALA A 84 6.30 6.72 -2.39
CA ALA A 84 6.15 5.37 -1.86
C ALA A 84 5.06 5.26 -0.77
N VAL A 85 4.92 6.25 0.11
CA VAL A 85 3.83 6.23 1.09
C VAL A 85 2.48 6.48 0.41
N GLN A 86 2.43 7.36 -0.59
CA GLN A 86 1.22 7.64 -1.35
C GLN A 86 0.69 6.40 -2.09
N ALA A 87 1.56 5.64 -2.77
CA ALA A 87 1.11 4.42 -3.45
C ALA A 87 0.64 3.35 -2.46
N LEU A 88 1.26 3.26 -1.26
CA LEU A 88 0.80 2.36 -0.20
C LEU A 88 -0.61 2.75 0.30
N HIS A 89 -0.90 4.04 0.47
CA HIS A 89 -2.23 4.50 0.83
C HIS A 89 -3.27 4.12 -0.22
N GLN A 90 -2.98 4.38 -1.50
CA GLN A 90 -3.89 4.01 -2.58
C GLN A 90 -4.11 2.50 -2.66
N LEU A 91 -3.07 1.70 -2.41
CA LEU A 91 -3.18 0.24 -2.36
C LEU A 91 -4.15 -0.19 -1.25
N ASN A 92 -3.99 0.35 -0.04
CA ASN A 92 -4.89 0.09 1.08
C ASN A 92 -6.33 0.52 0.78
N ASP A 93 -6.52 1.70 0.17
CA ASP A 93 -7.84 2.20 -0.20
C ASP A 93 -8.52 1.29 -1.22
N MET A 94 -7.77 0.81 -2.22
CA MET A 94 -8.24 -0.16 -3.22
C MET A 94 -8.63 -1.50 -2.59
N TYR A 95 -7.81 -2.05 -1.69
CA TYR A 95 -8.17 -3.28 -0.97
C TYR A 95 -9.36 -3.08 -0.03
N GLY A 96 -9.49 -1.91 0.60
CA GLY A 96 -10.66 -1.53 1.38
C GLY A 96 -11.92 -1.49 0.53
N PHE A 97 -11.84 -0.90 -0.68
CA PHE A 97 -12.91 -0.89 -1.65
C PHE A 97 -13.27 -2.31 -2.10
N LEU A 98 -12.31 -3.13 -2.55
CA LEU A 98 -12.57 -4.51 -3.00
C LEU A 98 -13.13 -5.40 -1.87
N ALA A 99 -12.67 -5.22 -0.63
CA ALA A 99 -13.21 -5.95 0.52
C ALA A 99 -14.67 -5.54 0.82
N SER A 100 -15.01 -4.27 0.64
CA SER A 100 -16.36 -3.72 0.83
C SER A 100 -17.30 -4.07 -0.32
N SER A 101 -16.75 -4.20 -1.54
CA SER A 101 -17.45 -4.58 -2.77
C SER A 101 -17.69 -6.09 -2.89
N ARG A 102 -17.15 -6.91 -1.99
CA ARG A 102 -17.54 -8.32 -1.88
C ARG A 102 -19.04 -8.34 -1.61
N PRO A 103 -19.87 -8.89 -2.52
CA PRO A 103 -21.30 -8.79 -2.37
C PRO A 103 -21.67 -9.43 -1.04
N ALA A 104 -22.38 -8.67 -0.21
CA ALA A 104 -23.15 -9.19 0.91
C ALA A 104 -24.31 -10.04 0.34
N SER A 105 -23.99 -11.10 -0.40
CA SER A 105 -24.95 -11.96 -1.09
C SER A 105 -24.28 -13.27 -1.43
N ALA A 106 -24.04 -14.07 -0.39
CA ALA A 106 -24.40 -15.48 -0.47
C ALA A 106 -25.61 -15.82 0.42
N GLU A 107 -25.96 -15.00 1.42
CA GLU A 107 -27.03 -15.38 2.38
C GLU A 107 -27.99 -14.24 2.82
N ALA A 108 -27.71 -12.96 2.58
CA ALA A 108 -28.63 -11.90 3.00
C ALA A 108 -29.75 -11.70 1.96
N ARG A 109 -30.90 -12.31 2.20
CA ARG A 109 -32.12 -12.02 1.41
C ARG A 109 -32.55 -10.57 1.67
N PRO A 110 -32.86 -9.77 0.63
CA PRO A 110 -33.44 -8.45 0.81
C PRO A 110 -34.72 -8.54 1.66
N GLY A 111 -34.71 -7.94 2.86
CA GLY A 111 -35.83 -7.96 3.80
C GLY A 111 -35.62 -8.77 5.09
N GLU A 112 -34.47 -9.44 5.25
CA GLU A 112 -34.18 -10.16 6.49
C GLU A 112 -33.80 -9.20 7.62
N ARG A 113 -34.66 -9.14 8.64
CA ARG A 113 -34.45 -8.29 9.82
C ARG A 113 -33.36 -8.92 10.69
N VAL A 114 -32.15 -8.36 10.64
CA VAL A 114 -31.05 -8.73 11.53
C VAL A 114 -31.41 -8.29 12.95
N THR A 115 -31.72 -9.25 13.82
CA THR A 115 -31.87 -9.00 15.26
C THR A 115 -30.50 -8.90 15.90
N VAL A 116 -30.08 -7.69 16.26
CA VAL A 116 -28.88 -7.46 17.07
C VAL A 116 -29.23 -7.77 18.52
N THR A 117 -28.89 -8.96 18.99
CA THR A 117 -29.00 -9.30 20.40
C THR A 117 -27.80 -8.71 21.14
N ALA A 118 -28.01 -7.60 21.84
CA ALA A 118 -27.00 -7.05 22.74
C ALA A 118 -26.81 -8.01 23.94
N PRO A 119 -25.57 -8.22 24.45
CA PRO A 119 -25.36 -9.00 25.66
C PRO A 119 -26.00 -8.28 26.85
N GLN A 120 -26.98 -8.89 27.50
CA GLN A 120 -27.55 -8.38 28.73
C GLN A 120 -26.48 -8.44 29.83
N LEU A 121 -26.02 -7.27 30.29
CA LEU A 121 -25.27 -7.18 31.55
C LEU A 121 -26.20 -7.58 32.68
N SER A 122 -26.03 -8.80 33.21
CA SER A 122 -26.64 -9.23 34.46
C SER A 122 -26.03 -8.43 35.60
N ARG A 123 -26.78 -7.44 36.08
CA ARG A 123 -26.51 -6.71 37.32
C ARG A 123 -27.04 -7.57 38.46
N ASN A 124 -26.13 -8.22 39.19
CA ASN A 124 -26.44 -8.87 40.47
C ASN A 124 -26.49 -7.79 41.56
N ASP A 125 -27.56 -7.84 42.35
CA ASP A 125 -27.72 -7.13 43.62
C ASP A 125 -26.80 -7.69 44.73
#